data_AF-A0A1T4QET0-F1
#
_entry.id   AF-A0A1T4QET0-F1
#
_cell.length_a   1.000
_cell.length_b   1.000
_cell.length_c   1.000
_cell.angle_alpha   90.00
_cell.angle_beta   90.00
_cell.angle_gamma   90.00
#
_symmetry.space_group_name_H-M   'P 1'
#
loop_
_entity.id
_entity.type
_entity.pdbx_description
1 polymer ?
#
loop_
_entity_poly.entity_id
_entity_poly.type
_entity_poly.pdbx_seq_one_letter_code
_entity_poly.pdbx_strand_id
1 'polypeptide(L)' 'MSDYQWEKAIGRVFRSKNAEYSGFTQILGLPYSYRVIAGKPVENALLEVVDFKENELFVKVVEEDLENDFKYID' A
#
# COMPACT_ATOMS: atom_id res chain seq x y z
N MET A 1 16.54 -15.53 4.27
CA MET A 1 16.09 -14.58 5.32
C MET A 1 15.39 -13.33 4.77
N SER A 2 15.57 -13.00 3.48
CA SER A 2 14.84 -11.92 2.78
C SER A 2 13.32 -12.13 2.79
N ASP A 3 12.85 -13.26 2.27
CA ASP A 3 11.44 -13.45 1.88
C ASP A 3 10.45 -13.37 3.05
N TYR A 4 10.88 -13.83 4.23
CA TYR A 4 10.07 -13.77 5.45
C TYR A 4 9.73 -12.34 5.92
N GLN A 5 10.60 -11.36 5.66
CA GLN A 5 10.32 -9.97 6.00
C GLN A 5 9.35 -9.34 5.00
N TRP A 6 9.45 -9.72 3.74
CA TRP A 6 8.55 -9.28 2.68
C TRP A 6 7.13 -9.82 2.85
N GLU A 7 6.99 -11.10 3.21
CA GLU A 7 5.71 -11.71 3.56
C GLU A 7 5.00 -10.99 4.71
N LYS A 8 5.75 -10.46 5.69
CA LYS A 8 5.19 -9.67 6.80
C LYS A 8 4.75 -8.26 6.40
N ALA A 9 5.25 -7.76 5.28
CA ALA A 9 4.87 -6.46 4.74
C ALA A 9 3.53 -6.55 3.99
N ILE A 10 3.20 -7.69 3.38
CA ILE A 10 1.91 -7.91 2.71
C ILE A 10 0.74 -7.67 3.69
N GLY A 11 -0.28 -6.95 3.23
CA GLY A 11 -1.46 -6.55 4.01
C GLY A 11 -1.21 -5.38 4.97
N ARG A 12 0.01 -4.87 5.08
CA ARG A 12 0.28 -3.65 5.86
C ARG A 12 -0.17 -2.43 5.08
N VAL A 13 -0.62 -1.43 5.84
CA VAL A 13 -1.02 -0.13 5.30
C VAL A 13 -0.11 0.98 5.81
N PHE A 14 0.15 1.98 4.96
CA PHE A 14 0.87 3.20 5.31
C PHE A 14 0.35 4.38 4.49
N ARG A 15 0.68 5.62 4.88
CA ARG A 15 0.29 6.81 4.13
C ARG A 15 1.41 7.28 3.21
N SER A 16 1.06 7.65 1.97
CA SER A 16 2.00 8.29 1.04
C SER A 16 2.38 9.67 1.55
N LYS A 17 3.63 10.09 1.30
CA LYS A 17 4.08 11.44 1.63
C LYS A 17 3.67 12.47 0.57
N ASN A 18 3.44 12.01 -0.66
CA ASN A 18 3.17 12.83 -1.84
C ASN A 18 2.24 12.06 -2.79
N ALA A 19 1.88 12.68 -3.91
CA ALA A 19 1.03 12.10 -4.95
C ALA A 19 1.82 11.33 -6.02
N GLU A 20 2.99 10.78 -5.67
CA GLU A 20 3.84 10.04 -6.61
C GLU A 20 3.45 8.55 -6.66
N TYR A 21 3.67 7.92 -7.81
CA TYR A 21 3.41 6.49 -8.01
C TYR A 21 4.51 5.59 -7.43
N SER A 22 5.57 6.16 -6.87
CA SER A 22 6.66 5.41 -6.25
C SER A 22 7.26 6.21 -5.12
N GLY A 23 7.86 5.53 -4.15
CA GLY A 23 8.56 6.20 -3.08
C GLY A 23 9.29 5.23 -2.18
N PHE A 24 9.64 5.72 -1.00
CA PHE A 24 10.23 4.92 0.06
C PHE A 24 9.36 4.97 1.31
N THR A 25 9.26 3.85 2.00
CA THR A 25 8.52 3.71 3.26
C THR A 25 9.32 2.86 4.24
N GLN A 26 8.88 2.83 5.50
CA GLN A 26 9.45 1.96 6.52
C GLN A 26 8.37 1.06 7.09
N ILE A 27 8.55 -0.25 7.00
CA ILE A 27 7.64 -1.26 7.54
C ILE A 27 8.40 -2.08 8.58
N LEU A 28 7.87 -2.16 9.80
CA LEU A 28 8.50 -2.86 10.94
C LEU A 28 9.95 -2.43 11.19
N GLY A 29 10.26 -1.15 10.96
CA GLY A 29 11.61 -0.61 11.16
C GLY A 29 12.58 -0.83 9.99
N LEU A 30 12.16 -1.46 8.89
CA LEU A 30 13.00 -1.71 7.72
C LEU A 30 12.58 -0.82 6.54
N PRO A 31 13.53 -0.23 5.80
CA PRO A 31 13.24 0.61 4.64
C PRO A 31 12.89 -0.23 3.42
N TYR A 32 11.91 0.24 2.65
CA TYR A 32 11.44 -0.38 1.42
C TYR A 32 11.18 0.66 0.35
N SER A 33 11.57 0.39 -0.89
CA SER A 33 10.96 1.09 -2.03
C SER A 33 9.58 0.51 -2.30
N TYR A 34 8.68 1.33 -2.81
CA TYR A 34 7.36 0.89 -3.22
C TYR A 34 6.94 1.53 -4.53
N ARG A 35 6.00 0.88 -5.20
CA ARG A 35 5.29 1.40 -6.36
C ARG A 35 3.80 1.14 -6.27
N VAL A 36 3.02 2.16 -6.57
CA VAL A 36 1.57 2.11 -6.68
C VAL A 36 1.20 1.45 -8.00
N ILE A 37 0.53 0.30 -7.93
CA ILE A 37 0.13 -0.51 -9.09
C ILE A 37 -1.38 -0.42 -9.36
N ALA A 38 -2.17 0.10 -8.41
CA ALA A 38 -3.59 0.30 -8.57
C ALA A 38 -4.07 1.54 -7.79
N GLY A 39 -5.01 2.28 -8.38
CA GLY A 39 -5.52 3.56 -7.87
C GLY A 39 -4.61 4.75 -8.19
N LYS A 40 -5.12 5.97 -7.98
CA LYS A 40 -4.39 7.22 -8.20
C LYS A 40 -3.87 7.76 -6.87
N PRO A 41 -2.54 7.81 -6.64
CA PRO A 41 -2.01 8.37 -5.40
C PRO A 41 -2.32 9.86 -5.32
N VAL A 42 -2.72 10.29 -4.13
CA VAL A 42 -2.78 11.69 -3.71
C VAL A 42 -1.86 11.89 -2.52
N GLU A 43 -1.57 13.12 -2.16
CA GLU A 43 -0.85 13.39 -0.91
C GLU A 43 -1.61 12.78 0.27
N ASN A 44 -0.90 12.08 1.16
CA ASN A 44 -1.47 11.41 2.32
C ASN A 44 -2.46 10.26 2.02
N ALA A 45 -2.45 9.72 0.80
CA ALA A 45 -3.25 8.57 0.41
C ALA A 45 -2.92 7.35 1.26
N LEU A 46 -3.94 6.58 1.64
CA LEU A 46 -3.76 5.30 2.31
C LEU A 46 -3.36 4.25 1.27
N LEU A 47 -2.23 3.59 1.47
CA LEU A 47 -1.68 2.57 0.58
C LEU A 47 -1.63 1.23 1.31
N GLU A 48 -2.08 0.16 0.66
CA GLU A 48 -1.98 -1.22 1.14
C GLU A 48 -0.93 -1.98 0.32
N VAL A 49 -0.01 -2.67 0.99
CA VAL A 49 0.95 -3.58 0.35
C VAL A 49 0.22 -4.86 -0.06
N VAL A 50 0.20 -5.16 -1.34
CA VAL A 50 -0.50 -6.32 -1.90
C VAL A 50 0.44 -7.41 -2.36
N ASP A 51 1.67 -7.04 -2.72
CA ASP A 51 2.68 -7.99 -3.20
C ASP A 51 4.08 -7.37 -3.09
N PHE A 52 5.10 -8.15 -3.41
CA PHE A 52 6.47 -7.68 -3.54
C PHE A 52 7.18 -8.42 -4.66
N LYS A 53 8.18 -7.77 -5.27
CA LYS A 53 9.08 -8.43 -6.19
C LYS A 53 10.49 -7.89 -6.01
N GLU A 54 11.45 -8.81 -5.91
CA GLU A 54 12.86 -8.51 -5.70
C GLU A 54 13.06 -7.64 -4.44
N ASN A 55 13.15 -6.32 -4.61
CA ASN A 55 13.33 -5.35 -3.53
C ASN A 55 12.30 -4.20 -3.57
N GLU A 56 11.18 -4.36 -4.26
CA GLU A 56 10.14 -3.33 -4.40
C GLU A 56 8.78 -3.87 -3.92
N LEU A 57 8.11 -3.10 -3.06
CA LEU A 57 6.74 -3.39 -2.64
C LEU A 57 5.76 -2.92 -3.72
N PHE A 58 4.78 -3.74 -4.03
CA PHE A 58 3.63 -3.34 -4.83
C PHE A 58 2.48 -2.99 -3.92
N VAL A 59 1.95 -1.78 -4.12
CA VAL A 59 0.90 -1.23 -3.27
C VAL A 59 -0.28 -0.77 -4.10
N LYS A 60 -1.47 -0.75 -3.52
CA LYS A 60 -2.65 -0.12 -4.11
C LYS A 60 -3.13 1.02 -3.22
N VAL A 61 -3.75 2.03 -3.82
CA VAL A 61 -4.51 3.03 -3.07
C VAL A 61 -5.74 2.35 -2.50
N VAL A 62 -5.92 2.47 -1.19
CA VAL A 62 -7.15 2.11 -0.50
C VAL A 62 -8.09 3.29 -0.67
N GLU A 63 -9.14 3.10 -1.46
CA GLU A 63 -10.25 4.05 -1.54
C GLU A 63 -10.95 4.05 -0.17
N GLU A 64 -10.84 5.15 0.58
CA GLU A 64 -11.63 5.38 1.79
C GLU A 64 -13.08 5.77 1.39
N ASP A 65 -13.73 5.01 0.49
CA ASP A 65 -15.17 5.11 0.25
C ASP A 65 -15.91 4.39 1.39
N LEU A 66 -15.73 4.91 2.60
CA LEU A 66 -16.33 4.36 3.82
C LEU A 66 -17.77 4.82 4.07
N GLU A 67 -18.34 5.65 3.19
CA GLU A 67 -19.74 6.05 3.27
C GLU A 67 -20.38 6.05 1.87
N ASN A 68 -20.98 4.94 1.43
CA ASN A 68 -22.36 4.89 0.88
C ASN A 68 -22.77 3.64 0.09
N ASP A 69 -21.90 2.66 -0.19
CA ASP A 69 -22.27 1.56 -1.10
C ASP A 69 -22.63 0.21 -0.44
N PHE A 70 -22.90 0.18 0.86
CA PHE A 70 -23.63 -0.95 1.46
C PHE A 70 -25.13 -0.81 1.15
N LYS A 71 -25.54 -1.16 -0.07
CA LYS A 71 -26.94 -1.50 -0.32
C LYS A 71 -27.17 -2.92 0.21
N TYR A 72 -27.79 -3.02 1.38
CA TYR A 72 -28.44 -4.26 1.78
C TYR A 72 -29.47 -4.61 0.72
N ILE A 73 -29.33 -5.78 0.09
CA ILE A 73 -30.34 -6.36 -0.80
C ILE A 73 -31.01 -7.47 0.01
N ASP A 74 -32.35 -7.43 0.09
CA ASP A 74 -33.21 -8.50 0.62
C ASP A 74 -33.44 -9.57 -0.45
#